data_AF-E1X0B2-F1
#
_entry.id   AF-E1X0B2-F1
#
_cell.length_a   1.000
_cell.length_b   1.000
_cell.length_c   1.000
_cell.angle_alpha   90.00
_cell.angle_beta   90.00
_cell.angle_gamma   90.00
#
_symmetry.space_group_name_H-M   'P 1'
#
loop_
_entity.id
_entity.type
_entity.pdbx_description
1 polymer ?
#
loop_
_entity_poly.entity_id
_entity_poly.type
_entity_poly.pdbx_seq_one_letter_code
_entity_poly.pdbx_strand_id
1 'polypeptide(L)'
;MAINEVITTARDGSAVIDFNDEVIGTVILAPNTQVILRKSNSDGVRLLSLIRGHLRLYRDPAYEKKKVGVIVNIRDNPSAYHGSNFEIQYYKNKKLVTALNDDLKILKLRKKAIEKTQISPSKSDIQDRELYEDLQSLLESS
;
A
#
# COMPACT_ATOMS: atom_id res chain seq x y z
N MET A 1 -12.17 0.20 18.55
CA MET A 1 -10.89 0.79 18.08
C MET A 1 -10.23 -0.21 17.15
N ALA A 2 -9.89 0.20 15.93
CA ALA A 2 -9.45 -0.70 14.88
C ALA A 2 -7.94 -0.47 14.65
N ILE A 3 -7.11 -1.38 15.17
CA ILE A 3 -5.64 -1.21 15.23
C ILE A 3 -4.99 -1.56 13.87
N ASN A 4 -4.05 -0.75 13.39
CA ASN A 4 -3.20 -1.07 12.22
C ASN A 4 -2.24 -2.20 12.55
N GLU A 5 -1.97 -3.06 11.58
CA GLU A 5 -1.12 -4.23 11.79
C GLU A 5 0.25 -4.04 11.16
N VAL A 6 1.32 -4.28 11.94
CA VAL A 6 2.70 -4.26 11.44
C VAL A 6 3.14 -5.70 11.22
N ILE A 7 3.43 -6.06 9.98
CA ILE A 7 3.87 -7.40 9.59
C ILE A 7 5.36 -7.33 9.28
N THR A 8 6.15 -8.17 9.95
CA THR A 8 7.60 -8.27 9.76
C THR A 8 7.98 -9.71 9.48
N THR A 9 8.60 -9.97 8.33
CA THR A 9 9.14 -11.30 8.00
C THR A 9 10.54 -11.49 8.57
N ALA A 10 10.82 -12.72 8.99
CA ALA A 10 12.13 -13.11 9.50
C ALA A 10 13.22 -13.08 8.41
N ARG A 11 14.48 -13.35 8.80
CA ARG A 11 15.63 -13.30 7.89
C ARG A 11 15.55 -14.32 6.75
N ASP A 12 14.95 -15.46 7.04
CA ASP A 12 14.78 -16.64 6.20
C ASP A 12 13.31 -16.97 5.91
N GLY A 13 12.39 -16.23 6.54
CA GLY A 13 10.95 -16.43 6.37
C GLY A 13 10.37 -15.53 5.29
N SER A 14 9.46 -16.07 4.49
CA SER A 14 8.53 -15.30 3.66
C SER A 14 7.14 -15.31 4.28
N ALA A 15 6.29 -14.39 3.86
CA ALA A 15 4.87 -14.38 4.23
C ALA A 15 4.01 -14.10 3.00
N VAL A 16 2.77 -14.57 3.06
CA VAL A 16 1.74 -14.30 2.05
C VAL A 16 0.57 -13.63 2.75
N ILE A 17 0.10 -12.52 2.19
CA ILE A 17 -1.11 -11.82 2.60
C ILE A 17 -2.11 -11.99 1.46
N ASP A 18 -3.13 -12.79 1.72
CA ASP A 18 -4.22 -13.03 0.78
C ASP A 18 -5.42 -12.15 1.14
N PHE A 19 -5.76 -11.23 0.25
CA PHE A 19 -6.97 -10.42 0.33
C PHE A 19 -8.09 -11.16 -0.40
N ASN A 20 -9.00 -11.75 0.38
CA ASN A 20 -10.06 -12.65 -0.08
C ASN A 20 -11.46 -12.07 0.15
N ASP A 21 -11.53 -10.79 0.53
CA ASP A 21 -12.77 -10.10 0.86
C ASP A 21 -13.25 -9.28 -0.36
N GLU A 22 -13.73 -8.06 -0.13
CA GLU A 22 -14.09 -7.13 -1.21
C GLU A 22 -12.87 -6.70 -2.04
N VAL A 23 -11.67 -6.90 -1.50
CA VAL A 23 -10.39 -6.60 -2.14
C VAL A 23 -9.74 -7.90 -2.54
N ILE A 24 -9.33 -7.97 -3.81
CA ILE A 24 -8.75 -9.19 -4.36
C ILE A 24 -7.31 -8.94 -4.76
N GLY A 25 -6.41 -9.71 -4.16
CA GLY A 25 -4.98 -9.68 -4.46
C GLY A 25 -4.18 -10.49 -3.45
N THR A 26 -3.04 -11.01 -3.89
CA THR A 26 -2.07 -11.71 -3.07
C THR A 26 -0.80 -10.87 -3.01
N VAL A 27 -0.33 -10.56 -1.81
CA VAL A 27 0.96 -9.91 -1.58
C VAL A 27 1.92 -10.91 -0.94
N ILE A 28 3.02 -11.16 -1.64
CA ILE A 28 4.11 -11.99 -1.15
C ILE A 28 5.18 -11.08 -0.57
N LEU A 29 5.53 -11.28 0.70
CA LEU A 29 6.60 -10.60 1.39
C LEU A 29 7.84 -11.50 1.41
N ALA A 30 8.94 -11.01 0.83
CA ALA A 30 10.23 -11.67 0.89
C ALA A 30 10.83 -11.59 2.30
N PRO A 31 11.93 -12.29 2.60
CA PRO A 31 12.60 -12.17 3.88
C PRO A 31 13.09 -10.77 4.21
N ASN A 32 13.17 -10.44 5.51
CA ASN A 32 13.53 -9.12 6.05
C ASN A 32 12.63 -7.96 5.56
N THR A 33 11.37 -8.26 5.28
CA THR A 33 10.39 -7.29 4.81
C THR A 33 9.52 -6.82 5.97
N GLN A 34 9.23 -5.53 5.98
CA GLN A 34 8.36 -4.91 6.96
C GLN A 34 7.34 -4.02 6.26
N VAL A 35 6.07 -4.32 6.51
CA VAL A 35 4.93 -3.58 5.97
C VAL A 35 3.96 -3.21 7.09
N ILE A 36 3.16 -2.18 6.83
CA ILE A 36 2.01 -1.82 7.64
C ILE A 36 0.78 -2.11 6.81
N LEU A 37 -0.05 -3.04 7.27
CA LEU A 37 -1.39 -3.22 6.74
C LEU A 37 -2.29 -2.17 7.41
N ARG A 38 -2.69 -1.18 6.62
CA ARG A 38 -3.52 -0.08 7.10
C ARG A 38 -4.98 -0.47 6.98
N LYS A 39 -5.76 -0.12 8.00
CA LYS A 39 -7.21 -0.21 7.89
C LYS A 39 -7.71 0.81 6.90
N SER A 40 -8.60 0.37 6.04
CA SER A 40 -9.14 1.10 4.91
C SER A 40 -10.64 0.97 4.98
N ASN A 41 -11.36 2.09 5.05
CA ASN A 41 -12.82 2.11 5.02
C ASN A 41 -13.35 2.14 3.58
N SER A 42 -12.49 1.94 2.57
CA SER A 42 -12.89 2.05 1.18
C SER A 42 -13.35 0.71 0.71
N ASP A 43 -14.57 0.69 0.22
CA ASP A 43 -15.14 -0.46 -0.46
C ASP A 43 -14.20 -0.85 -1.59
N GLY A 44 -13.57 -2.02 -1.43
CA GLY A 44 -12.72 -2.59 -2.46
C GLY A 44 -11.25 -2.17 -2.49
N VAL A 45 -10.74 -1.23 -1.68
CA VAL A 45 -9.30 -0.89 -1.70
C VAL A 45 -8.62 -1.14 -0.36
N ARG A 46 -7.45 -1.80 -0.39
CA ARG A 46 -6.57 -1.97 0.78
C ARG A 46 -5.30 -1.17 0.58
N LEU A 47 -4.80 -0.63 1.68
CA LEU A 47 -3.57 0.14 1.70
C LEU A 47 -2.49 -0.61 2.47
N LEU A 48 -1.37 -0.85 1.78
CA LEU A 48 -0.20 -1.49 2.34
C LEU A 48 1.00 -0.54 2.28
N SER A 49 1.52 -0.14 3.44
CA SER A 49 2.71 0.69 3.50
C SER A 49 3.97 -0.14 3.63
N LEU A 50 4.81 -0.15 2.61
CA LEU A 50 6.14 -0.73 2.67
C LEU A 50 7.07 0.19 3.46
N ILE A 51 7.65 -0.33 4.56
CA ILE A 51 8.70 0.35 5.32
C ILE A 51 10.07 -0.01 4.75
N ARG A 52 10.33 -1.30 4.56
CA ARG A 52 11.56 -1.85 3.98
C ARG A 52 11.33 -3.28 3.50
N GLY A 53 12.16 -3.75 2.57
CA GLY A 53 12.13 -5.14 2.11
C GLY A 53 11.81 -5.28 0.64
N HIS A 54 11.32 -6.46 0.28
CA HIS A 54 10.88 -6.78 -1.06
C HIS A 54 9.49 -7.40 -0.97
N LEU A 55 8.54 -6.84 -1.72
CA LEU A 55 7.23 -7.44 -1.90
C LEU A 55 6.91 -7.60 -3.37
N ARG A 56 6.05 -8.58 -3.66
CA ARG A 56 5.40 -8.76 -4.95
C ARG A 56 3.90 -8.80 -4.74
N LEU A 57 3.19 -8.04 -5.57
CA LEU A 57 1.74 -8.08 -5.65
C LEU A 57 1.35 -8.84 -6.92
N TYR A 58 0.39 -9.73 -6.77
CA TYR A 58 -0.28 -10.41 -7.86
C TYR A 58 -1.79 -10.37 -7.64
N ARG A 59 -2.54 -10.05 -8.68
CA ARG A 59 -4.01 -10.10 -8.72
C ARG A 59 -4.42 -11.00 -9.87
N ASP A 60 -5.35 -11.90 -9.60
CA ASP A 60 -5.86 -12.82 -10.61
C ASP A 60 -6.57 -12.04 -11.74
N PRO A 61 -6.28 -12.35 -13.02
CA PRO A 61 -6.91 -11.72 -14.20
C PRO A 61 -8.44 -11.67 -14.16
N ALA A 62 -9.09 -12.64 -13.50
CA ALA A 62 -10.55 -12.68 -13.36
C ALA A 62 -11.13 -11.43 -12.64
N TYR A 63 -10.30 -10.68 -11.92
CA TYR A 63 -10.70 -9.52 -11.12
C TYR A 63 -10.13 -8.19 -11.61
N GLU A 64 -9.45 -8.16 -12.77
CA GLU A 64 -8.84 -6.96 -13.33
C GLU A 64 -9.82 -5.80 -13.58
N LYS A 65 -11.09 -6.13 -13.90
CA LYS A 65 -12.13 -5.15 -14.25
C LYS A 65 -12.78 -4.45 -13.05
N LYS A 66 -12.56 -4.94 -11.83
CA LYS A 66 -13.10 -4.29 -10.64
C LYS A 66 -12.17 -3.16 -10.21
N LYS A 67 -12.72 -2.01 -9.79
CA LYS A 67 -11.96 -0.88 -9.18
C LYS A 67 -11.34 -1.24 -7.80
N VAL A 68 -11.31 -2.54 -7.47
CA VAL A 68 -10.87 -3.08 -6.19
C VAL A 68 -9.43 -3.60 -6.29
N GLY A 69 -8.62 -3.41 -5.25
CA GLY A 69 -7.22 -3.82 -5.28
C GLY A 69 -6.40 -3.32 -4.10
N VAL A 70 -5.10 -3.61 -4.15
CA VAL A 70 -4.16 -3.19 -3.11
C VAL A 70 -3.31 -2.05 -3.65
N ILE A 71 -3.32 -0.94 -2.93
CA ILE A 71 -2.41 0.17 -3.15
C ILE A 71 -1.21 -0.02 -2.22
N VAL A 72 -0.02 -0.02 -2.80
CA VAL A 72 1.21 -0.12 -2.04
C VAL A 72 1.88 1.26 -2.03
N ASN A 73 2.00 1.88 -0.86
CA ASN A 73 2.79 3.10 -0.70
C ASN A 73 4.12 2.80 -0.01
N ILE A 74 5.15 3.58 -0.31
CA ILE A 74 6.43 3.49 0.40
C ILE A 74 6.44 4.57 1.49
N ARG A 75 6.63 4.21 2.77
CA ARG A 75 6.41 5.13 3.90
C ARG A 75 7.15 6.46 3.79
N ASP A 76 8.39 6.43 3.33
CA ASP A 76 9.25 7.61 3.25
C ASP A 76 9.30 8.25 1.84
N ASN A 77 8.45 7.81 0.91
CA ASN A 77 8.39 8.30 -0.46
C ASN A 77 6.95 8.75 -0.78
N PRO A 78 6.73 9.95 -1.36
CA PRO A 78 5.42 10.41 -1.77
C PRO A 78 4.89 9.69 -3.04
N SER A 79 5.05 8.38 -3.11
CA SER A 79 4.60 7.55 -4.23
C SER A 79 3.80 6.36 -3.71
N ALA A 80 2.67 6.11 -4.34
CA ALA A 80 1.87 4.91 -4.19
C ALA A 80 1.73 4.21 -5.54
N TYR A 81 1.61 2.89 -5.50
CA TYR A 81 1.63 2.02 -6.66
C TYR A 81 0.35 1.19 -6.67
N HIS A 82 -0.30 1.13 -7.82
CA HIS A 82 -1.54 0.39 -8.02
C HIS A 82 -1.49 -0.32 -9.37
N GLY A 83 -1.84 -1.59 -9.40
CA GLY A 83 -1.78 -2.44 -10.59
C GLY A 83 -2.11 -3.88 -10.21
N SER A 84 -2.05 -4.79 -11.16
CA SER A 84 -2.35 -6.21 -10.92
C SER A 84 -1.11 -7.09 -10.77
N ASN A 85 0.05 -6.69 -11.30
CA ASN A 85 1.26 -7.50 -11.16
C ASN A 85 2.53 -6.64 -11.15
N PHE A 86 3.12 -6.47 -9.98
CA PHE A 86 4.35 -5.70 -9.83
C PHE A 86 5.12 -6.11 -8.58
N GLU A 87 6.40 -5.75 -8.55
CA GLU A 87 7.25 -5.91 -7.37
C GLU A 87 7.90 -4.60 -6.95
N ILE A 88 8.14 -4.45 -5.65
CA ILE A 88 8.83 -3.31 -5.05
C ILE A 88 9.95 -3.81 -4.17
N GLN A 89 11.18 -3.40 -4.48
CA GLN A 89 12.37 -3.61 -3.68
C GLN A 89 12.79 -2.29 -3.05
N TYR A 90 12.65 -2.19 -1.73
CA TYR A 90 12.95 -0.98 -0.97
C TYR A 90 13.88 -1.28 0.21
N TYR A 91 15.17 -1.12 -0.04
CA TYR A 91 16.26 -1.23 0.92
C TYR A 91 17.06 0.08 0.92
N LYS A 92 17.95 0.25 1.92
CA LYS A 92 18.80 1.45 2.03
C LYS A 92 19.60 1.74 0.76
N ASN A 93 20.06 0.69 0.07
CA ASN A 93 20.91 0.74 -1.13
C ASN A 93 20.16 0.41 -2.44
N LYS A 94 18.89 0.01 -2.39
CA LYS A 94 18.13 -0.41 -3.57
C LYS A 94 16.69 0.06 -3.48
N LYS A 95 16.27 0.89 -4.43
CA LYS A 95 14.90 1.40 -4.55
C LYS A 95 14.44 1.15 -5.98
N LEU A 96 13.74 0.05 -6.19
CA LEU A 96 13.33 -0.41 -7.51
C LEU A 96 11.86 -0.82 -7.48
N VAL A 97 11.12 -0.41 -8.50
CA VAL A 97 9.77 -0.90 -8.78
C VAL A 97 9.79 -1.50 -10.17
N THR A 98 9.30 -2.72 -10.29
CA THR A 98 9.26 -3.46 -11.56
C THR A 98 7.82 -3.79 -11.87
N ALA A 99 7.30 -3.27 -12.97
CA ALA A 99 6.02 -3.70 -13.51
C ALA A 99 6.21 -5.05 -14.22
N LEU A 100 5.32 -6.00 -13.97
CA LEU A 100 5.33 -7.31 -14.64
C LEU A 100 4.26 -7.40 -15.74
N ASN A 101 3.51 -6.32 -15.93
CA ASN A 101 2.52 -6.08 -16.97
C ASN A 101 2.34 -4.55 -17.16
N ASP A 102 1.50 -4.17 -18.13
CA ASP A 102 1.35 -2.77 -18.58
C ASP A 102 0.35 -1.95 -17.74
N ASP A 103 -0.17 -2.47 -16.63
CA ASP A 103 -1.26 -1.83 -15.86
C ASP A 103 -0.78 -1.06 -14.61
N LEU A 104 0.53 -1.02 -14.37
CA LEU A 104 1.10 -0.33 -13.22
C LEU A 104 0.88 1.19 -13.30
N LYS A 105 0.07 1.71 -12.39
CA LYS A 105 -0.15 3.14 -12.16
C LYS A 105 0.68 3.61 -10.98
N ILE A 106 1.39 4.72 -11.18
CA ILE A 106 2.15 5.42 -10.14
C ILE A 106 1.38 6.67 -9.73
N LEU A 107 0.93 6.69 -8.48
CA LEU A 107 0.21 7.79 -7.87
C LEU A 107 1.20 8.64 -7.06
N LYS A 108 1.42 9.89 -7.47
CA LYS A 108 2.21 10.85 -6.69
C LYS A 108 1.34 11.46 -5.60
N LEU A 109 1.67 11.16 -4.35
CA LEU A 109 0.99 11.70 -3.18
C LEU A 109 1.41 13.17 -3.00
N ARG A 110 0.46 14.09 -3.08
CA ARG A 110 0.75 15.53 -2.96
C ARG A 110 0.88 15.88 -1.48
N LYS A 111 2.11 16.13 -1.01
CA LYS A 111 2.38 16.70 0.33
C LYS A 111 1.82 18.14 0.56
N LYS A 112 0.95 18.70 -0.30
CA LYS A 112 0.63 20.13 -0.26
C LYS A 112 -0.31 20.49 0.90
N ALA A 113 0.25 21.27 1.83
CA ALA A 113 -0.37 22.23 2.75
C ALA A 113 -1.53 21.70 3.61
N ILE A 114 -1.17 20.91 4.62
CA ILE A 114 -2.02 20.70 5.80
C ILE A 114 -2.20 22.08 6.46
N GLU A 115 -3.41 22.64 6.38
CA GLU A 115 -3.83 23.65 7.35
C GLU A 115 -3.78 22.97 8.72
N LYS A 116 -2.74 23.27 9.50
CA LYS A 116 -2.61 22.78 10.88
C LYS A 116 -3.70 23.41 11.72
N THR A 117 -4.92 22.88 11.66
CA THR A 117 -5.83 23.02 12.78
C THR A 117 -5.23 22.18 13.89
N GLN A 118 -4.73 22.83 14.94
CA GLN A 118 -4.18 22.16 16.11
C GLN A 118 -5.27 21.27 16.72
N ILE A 119 -5.17 19.97 16.47
CA ILE A 119 -5.92 18.96 17.22
C ILE A 119 -4.90 18.11 17.98
N SER A 120 -5.19 17.96 19.27
CA SER A 120 -4.43 17.32 20.34
C SER A 120 -4.09 15.84 20.06
N PRO A 121 -3.15 15.24 20.82
CA PRO A 121 -2.20 14.26 20.30
C PRO A 121 -2.75 12.84 20.20
N SER A 122 -2.90 12.34 18.97
CA SER A 122 -2.80 10.91 18.64
C SER A 122 -2.16 10.78 17.23
N LYS A 123 -0.83 10.79 17.20
CA LYS A 123 -0.03 11.04 15.99
C LYS A 123 0.05 9.88 14.97
N SER A 124 -0.52 8.71 15.25
CA SER A 124 -0.58 7.61 14.28
C SER A 124 -1.85 7.63 13.43
N ASP A 125 -2.97 8.02 14.02
CA ASP A 125 -4.29 7.83 13.42
C ASP A 125 -4.62 8.91 12.39
N ILE A 126 -4.00 10.08 12.53
CA ILE A 126 -4.17 11.25 11.66
C ILE A 126 -3.45 11.05 10.32
N GLN A 127 -2.19 10.60 10.33
CA GLN A 127 -1.43 10.32 9.08
C GLN A 127 -2.06 9.20 8.25
N ASP A 128 -2.80 8.31 8.91
CA ASP A 128 -3.39 7.13 8.27
C ASP A 128 -4.73 7.43 7.64
N ARG A 129 -5.52 8.31 8.25
CA ARG A 129 -6.73 8.88 7.67
C ARG A 129 -6.43 9.80 6.48
N GLU A 130 -5.42 10.66 6.61
CA GLU A 130 -5.02 11.62 5.58
C GLU A 130 -4.51 10.92 4.30
N LEU A 131 -3.68 9.89 4.45
CA LEU A 131 -3.21 9.10 3.30
C LEU A 131 -4.35 8.38 2.58
N TYR A 132 -5.35 7.96 3.34
CA TYR A 132 -6.50 7.25 2.82
C TYR A 132 -7.44 8.16 2.00
N GLU A 133 -7.70 9.38 2.47
CA GLU A 133 -8.50 10.39 1.73
C GLU A 133 -7.83 10.81 0.41
N ASP A 134 -6.49 10.96 0.42
CA ASP A 134 -5.70 11.26 -0.79
C ASP A 134 -5.78 10.15 -1.85
N LEU A 135 -5.75 8.89 -1.42
CA LEU A 135 -5.85 7.76 -2.33
C LEU A 135 -7.25 7.60 -2.91
N GLN A 136 -8.29 7.87 -2.12
CA GLN A 136 -9.67 7.80 -2.58
C GLN A 136 -9.95 8.84 -3.67
N SER A 137 -9.52 10.09 -3.47
CA SER A 137 -9.65 11.16 -4.46
C SER A 137 -9.00 10.84 -5.81
N LEU A 138 -7.83 10.18 -5.79
CA LEU A 138 -7.08 9.81 -6.99
C LEU A 138 -7.73 8.66 -7.78
N LEU A 139 -8.45 7.76 -7.11
CA LEU A 139 -9.18 6.66 -7.74
C LEU A 139 -10.51 7.09 -8.36
N GLU A 140 -11.14 8.12 -7.79
CA GLU A 140 -12.41 8.67 -8.30
C GLU A 140 -12.22 9.57 -9.52
N SER A 141 -11.04 10.17 -9.69
CA SER A 141 -10.69 11.05 -10.81
C SER A 141 -10.06 10.33 -12.02
N SER A 142 -10.08 8.99 -12.02
CA SER A 142 -9.62 8.10 -13.10
C SER A 142 -10.75 7.23 -13.66
#